data_AF-A0A4R1NNP1-F1
#
_entry.id   AF-A0A4R1NNP1-F1
#
_cell.length_a   1.000
_cell.length_b   1.000
_cell.length_c   1.000
_cell.angle_alpha   90.00
_cell.angle_beta   90.00
_cell.angle_gamma   90.00
#
_symmetry.space_group_name_H-M   'P 1'
#
loop_
_entity.id
_entity.type
_entity.pdbx_description
1 polymer ?
#
loop_
_entity_poly.entity_id
_entity_poly.type
_entity_poly.pdbx_seq_one_letter_code
_entity_poly.pdbx_strand_id
1 'polypeptide(L)'
;MSNKTPKHVADTATHKGVMKQRQRLTLIGVMGTPTSPRALLMTTSGRTIKVKLGDNTPGGKVAAIGTDTIVLQGGGRTTTLEIPR
;
A
#
# COMPACT_ATOMS: atom_id res chain seq x y z
N MET A 1 -4.08 -8.72 -34.07
CA MET A 1 -3.26 -8.28 -32.93
C MET A 1 -4.03 -7.27 -32.09
N SER A 2 -4.49 -7.65 -30.90
CA SER A 2 -4.72 -6.75 -29.75
C SER A 2 -5.41 -7.57 -28.67
N ASN A 3 -4.58 -8.27 -27.89
CA ASN A 3 -5.06 -8.90 -26.67
C ASN A 3 -5.34 -7.75 -25.68
N LYS A 4 -6.58 -7.24 -25.66
CA LYS A 4 -7.04 -6.24 -24.69
C LYS A 4 -6.94 -6.89 -23.32
N THR A 5 -5.88 -6.52 -22.60
CA THR A 5 -5.67 -6.79 -21.19
C THR A 5 -7.01 -6.64 -20.45
N PRO A 6 -7.54 -7.70 -19.81
CA PRO A 6 -8.81 -7.60 -19.09
C PRO A 6 -8.66 -6.58 -17.96
N LYS A 7 -9.50 -5.55 -17.99
CA LYS A 7 -9.55 -4.41 -17.05
C LYS A 7 -10.17 -4.75 -15.68
N HIS A 8 -10.32 -6.04 -15.34
CA HIS A 8 -11.15 -6.49 -14.20
C HIS A 8 -10.45 -7.49 -13.27
N VAL A 9 -9.20 -7.20 -12.89
CA VAL A 9 -8.53 -7.95 -11.78
C VAL A 9 -7.95 -6.99 -10.74
N ALA A 10 -8.40 -5.74 -10.73
CA ALA A 10 -8.04 -4.77 -9.68
C ALA A 10 -9.20 -4.51 -8.69
N ASP A 11 -10.30 -5.27 -8.78
CA ASP A 11 -11.54 -5.02 -8.04
C ASP A 11 -11.61 -5.67 -6.64
N THR A 12 -10.63 -6.47 -6.21
CA THR A 12 -10.82 -7.31 -4.99
C THR A 12 -10.06 -6.88 -3.73
N ALA A 13 -9.58 -5.64 -3.59
CA ALA A 13 -8.77 -5.34 -2.40
C ALA A 13 -8.83 -3.92 -1.85
N THR A 14 -9.93 -3.19 -2.03
CA THR A 14 -10.17 -2.03 -1.17
C THR A 14 -11.65 -1.86 -0.92
N HIS A 15 -12.18 -2.67 -0.02
CA HIS A 15 -13.37 -2.24 0.71
C HIS A 15 -13.07 -0.85 1.28
N LYS A 16 -13.89 0.11 0.85
CA LYS A 16 -13.93 1.50 1.29
C LYS A 16 -13.96 1.55 2.82
N GLY A 17 -12.80 1.58 3.46
CA GLY A 17 -12.73 1.10 4.85
C GLY A 17 -11.85 1.87 5.81
N VAL A 18 -11.17 2.95 5.44
CA VAL A 18 -10.58 3.85 6.45
C VAL A 18 -10.58 5.29 5.97
N MET A 19 -11.77 5.87 5.93
CA MET A 19 -11.92 7.33 6.03
C MET A 19 -11.37 7.78 7.40
N LYS A 20 -10.05 7.97 7.48
CA LYS A 20 -9.44 8.96 8.39
C LYS A 20 -8.77 10.03 7.55
N GLN A 21 -9.57 10.74 6.75
CA GLN A 21 -9.47 12.07 6.10
C GLN A 21 -8.11 12.78 5.82
N ARG A 22 -6.93 12.16 6.00
CA ARG A 22 -5.59 12.77 5.81
C ARG A 22 -4.53 11.82 5.23
N GLN A 23 -4.77 10.52 5.20
CA GLN A 23 -3.76 9.57 4.70
C GLN A 23 -3.81 9.51 3.17
N ARG A 24 -2.70 9.90 2.52
CA ARG A 24 -2.55 9.90 1.05
C ARG A 24 -2.43 8.49 0.45
N LEU A 25 -2.38 7.47 1.31
CA LEU A 25 -2.05 6.08 0.98
C LEU A 25 -2.95 5.12 1.77
N THR A 26 -3.31 3.99 1.15
CA THR A 26 -4.03 2.87 1.76
C THR A 26 -3.24 1.59 1.54
N LEU A 27 -3.07 0.76 2.59
CA LEU A 27 -2.49 -0.56 2.44
C LEU A 27 -3.53 -1.52 1.86
N ILE A 28 -3.25 -2.05 0.67
CA ILE A 28 -4.11 -3.02 -0.03
C ILE A 28 -3.71 -4.45 0.35
N GLY A 29 -2.41 -4.69 0.51
CA GLY A 29 -1.90 -6.02 0.83
C GLY A 29 -0.39 -6.06 0.95
N VAL A 30 0.13 -7.16 1.49
CA VAL A 30 1.55 -7.48 1.56
C VAL A 30 1.82 -8.73 0.72
N MET A 31 2.93 -8.73 0.00
CA MET A 31 3.38 -9.82 -0.85
C MET A 31 4.88 -10.06 -0.68
N GLY A 32 5.40 -11.13 -1.28
CA GLY A 32 6.82 -11.42 -1.34
C GLY A 32 7.22 -12.55 -0.38
N THR A 33 8.53 -12.72 -0.20
CA THR A 33 9.07 -13.73 0.71
C THR A 33 9.27 -13.14 2.11
N PRO A 34 9.37 -13.96 3.17
CA PRO A 34 9.71 -13.48 4.52
C PRO A 34 11.03 -12.70 4.55
N THR A 35 11.95 -13.02 3.64
CA THR A 35 13.25 -12.35 3.46
C THR A 35 13.19 -11.09 2.59
N SER A 36 12.10 -10.89 1.84
CA SER A 36 11.92 -9.73 0.96
C SER A 36 10.45 -9.28 0.87
N PRO A 37 9.85 -8.85 2.01
CA PRO A 37 8.47 -8.41 2.03
C PRO A 37 8.30 -7.14 1.20
N ARG A 38 7.16 -7.05 0.51
CA ARG A 38 6.76 -5.93 -0.34
C ARG A 38 5.32 -5.57 -0.04
N ALA A 39 5.02 -4.29 0.10
CA ALA A 39 3.67 -3.81 0.31
C ALA A 39 3.08 -3.24 -0.98
N LEU A 40 1.78 -3.41 -1.14
CA LEU A 40 0.95 -2.75 -2.14
C LEU A 40 0.19 -1.62 -1.49
N LEU A 41 0.47 -0.40 -1.94
CA LEU A 41 -0.23 0.79 -1.48
C LEU A 41 -1.09 1.36 -2.61
N MET A 42 -2.33 1.71 -2.31
CA MET A 42 -3.14 2.58 -3.16
C MET A 42 -2.86 4.02 -2.81
N THR A 43 -2.61 4.86 -3.82
CA THR A 43 -2.71 6.30 -3.65
C THR A 43 -4.17 6.74 -3.69
N THR A 44 -4.45 7.93 -3.15
CA THR A 44 -5.77 8.56 -3.28
C THR A 44 -6.19 8.82 -4.73
N SER A 45 -5.25 8.85 -5.67
CA SER A 45 -5.52 8.92 -7.12
C SER A 45 -5.94 7.58 -7.75
N GLY A 46 -6.03 6.50 -6.96
CA GLY A 46 -6.37 5.16 -7.42
C GLY A 46 -5.20 4.43 -8.09
N ARG A 47 -3.96 4.94 -7.97
CA ARG A 47 -2.77 4.26 -8.49
C ARG A 47 -2.23 3.29 -7.44
N THR A 48 -1.91 2.09 -7.88
CA THR A 48 -1.25 1.11 -7.01
C THR A 48 0.26 1.24 -7.16
N ILE A 49 0.96 1.37 -6.04
CA ILE A 49 2.42 1.38 -5.98
C ILE A 49 2.91 0.17 -5.18
N LYS A 50 3.98 -0.46 -5.67
CA LYS A 50 4.71 -1.51 -4.95
C LYS A 50 5.88 -0.86 -4.24
N VAL A 51 6.01 -1.14 -2.95
CA VAL A 51 7.08 -0.58 -2.12
C VAL A 51 7.73 -1.68 -1.29
N LYS A 52 9.03 -1.56 -1.05
CA LYS A 52 9.80 -2.41 -0.14
C LYS A 52 10.31 -1.60 1.05
N LEU A 53 10.91 -2.30 2.01
CA LEU A 53 11.60 -1.67 3.13
C LEU A 53 12.60 -0.62 2.64
N GLY A 54 12.49 0.60 3.18
CA GLY A 54 13.34 1.73 2.81
C GLY A 54 12.89 2.56 1.61
N ASP A 55 11.86 2.15 0.87
CA ASP A 55 11.34 2.94 -0.25
C ASP A 55 10.65 4.22 0.22
N ASN A 56 10.70 5.26 -0.60
CA ASN A 56 9.99 6.52 -0.34
C ASN A 56 8.59 6.49 -0.95
N THR A 57 7.60 6.86 -0.16
CA THR A 57 6.20 6.95 -0.56
C THR A 57 5.67 8.36 -0.31
N PRO A 58 4.53 8.76 -0.93
CA PRO A 58 3.87 10.03 -0.64
C PRO A 58 3.47 10.27 0.83
N GLY A 59 3.45 9.22 1.65
CA GLY A 59 3.14 9.27 3.09
C GLY A 59 4.37 9.10 3.99
N GLY A 60 5.58 8.99 3.42
CA GLY A 60 6.82 8.77 4.16
C GLY A 60 7.64 7.60 3.63
N LYS A 61 8.80 7.37 4.24
CA LYS A 61 9.67 6.24 3.95
C LYS A 61 9.14 4.97 4.61
N VAL A 62 9.19 3.84 3.93
CA VAL A 62 8.82 2.54 4.51
C VAL A 62 9.85 2.16 5.56
N ALA A 63 9.42 2.14 6.82
CA ALA A 63 10.23 1.78 7.97
C ALA A 63 10.10 0.31 8.35
N ALA A 64 8.93 -0.31 8.13
CA ALA A 64 8.70 -1.75 8.35
C ALA A 64 7.53 -2.26 7.50
N ILE A 65 7.55 -3.56 7.16
CA ILE A 65 6.45 -4.28 6.49
C ILE A 65 6.19 -5.55 7.30
N GLY A 66 5.00 -5.65 7.89
CA GLY A 66 4.50 -6.83 8.59
C GLY A 66 3.63 -7.71 7.67
N THR A 67 2.87 -8.64 8.24
CA THR A 67 1.95 -9.50 7.47
C THR A 67 0.76 -8.71 6.91
N ASP A 68 0.15 -7.87 7.75
CA ASP A 68 -1.05 -7.09 7.41
C ASP A 68 -0.89 -5.60 7.73
N THR A 69 0.34 -5.18 8.01
CA THR A 69 0.67 -3.84 8.48
C THR A 69 1.90 -3.29 7.77
N ILE A 70 1.97 -1.97 7.66
CA ILE A 70 3.14 -1.25 7.16
C ILE A 70 3.38 -0.03 8.05
N VAL A 71 4.65 0.24 8.32
CA VAL A 71 5.07 1.41 9.08
C VAL A 71 5.75 2.38 8.13
N LEU A 72 5.25 3.61 8.08
CA LEU A 72 5.80 4.73 7.34
C LEU A 72 6.41 5.74 8.30
N GLN A 73 7.58 6.26 7.97
CA GLN A 73 8.23 7.34 8.72
C GLN A 73 8.38 8.56 7.82
N GLY A 74 7.77 9.68 8.20
CA GLY A 74 7.76 10.89 7.38
C GLY A 74 7.36 12.12 8.18
N GLY A 75 7.98 13.27 7.89
CA GLY A 75 7.67 14.54 8.56
C GLY A 75 7.88 14.52 10.08
N GLY A 76 8.87 13.76 10.56
CA GLY A 76 9.17 13.62 12.00
C GLY A 76 8.19 12.73 12.77
N ARG A 77 7.28 12.03 12.08
CA ARG A 77 6.28 11.15 12.70
C ARG A 77 6.29 9.76 12.07
N THR A 78 5.89 8.78 12.86
CA THR A 78 5.70 7.39 12.43
C THR A 78 4.20 7.13 12.29
N THR A 79 3.79 6.60 11.13
CA THR A 79 2.41 6.27 10.79
C THR A 79 2.34 4.79 10.45
N THR A 80 1.55 4.04 11.21
CA THR A 80 1.24 2.65 10.90
C THR A 80 -0.05 2.59 10.09
N LEU A 81 -0.03 1.88 8.97
CA LEU A 81 -1.21 1.55 8.18
C LEU A 81 -1.45 0.04 8.27
N GLU A 82 -2.70 -0.34 8.39
CA GLU A 82 -3.14 -1.74 8.49
C GLU A 82 -4.14 -2.00 7.37
N ILE A 83 -4.23 -3.27 6.93
CA ILE A 83 -5.24 -3.67 5.96
C ILE A 83 -6.63 -3.53 6.62
N PRO A 84 -7.56 -2.73 6.05
CA PRO A 84 -8.92 -2.70 6.53
C PRO A 84 -9.55 -4.08 6.35
N ARG A 85 -10.10 -4.63 7.44
CA ARG A 85 -10.90 -5.86 7.40
C ARG A 85 -12.30 -5.62 6.83
#